data_AF-A0A358IE14-F1
#
_entry.id   AF-A0A358IE14-F1
#
_cell.length_a   1.000
_cell.length_b   1.000
_cell.length_c   1.000
_cell.angle_alpha   90.00
_cell.angle_beta   90.00
_cell.angle_gamma   90.00
#
_symmetry.space_group_name_H-M   'P 1'
#
loop_
_entity.id
_entity.type
_entity.pdbx_description
1 polymer ?
#
loop_
_entity_poly.entity_id
_entity_poly.type
_entity_poly.pdbx_seq_one_letter_code
_entity_poly.pdbx_strand_id
1 'polypeptide(L)'
;MIEGRTRVEVALPLPIYRTFSYEVHGEAPLPGTRVLVPFRRQELIGWITADRPDPDVQKVKAVLDVLEDVPSVTPDLMELCGWMAEYYVAPLGIAIRTSIPAVLSDVSRDYLSLTGFQGGDLSNREKRLLEWLSERKGPQRVKTTRNNLGIGSIWPEVRSLVASGHITHETVSPPSPSVKTRRVVRIVRSLENLLERDQAFGRGGRQREAFGFIEAAGNSVELARLTKEEGFSRGVVTALTKKGLVEVVDEEEIRDPFAGAPQGQSRRHTPTAAQQTALDALIEALDERDPKPFLLQGVTGSGKTLVYIELLREALKRGQTAIVLVPEIALTPQTVSRF
;
A
#
# COMPACT_ATOMS: atom_id res chain seq x y z
N MET A 1 -24.27 29.35 4.02
CA MET A 1 -23.19 29.30 3.01
C MET A 1 -23.66 28.38 1.92
N ILE A 2 -23.59 28.81 0.66
CA ILE A 2 -24.18 28.08 -0.47
C ILE A 2 -23.40 26.78 -0.64
N GLU A 3 -24.02 25.63 -0.36
CA GLU A 3 -23.51 24.30 -0.69
C GLU A 3 -23.41 24.18 -2.22
N GLY A 4 -22.28 24.64 -2.75
CA GLY A 4 -21.98 24.60 -4.18
C GLY A 4 -21.93 23.16 -4.66
N ARG A 5 -22.66 22.87 -5.74
CA ARG A 5 -22.53 21.63 -6.50
C ARG A 5 -21.45 21.86 -7.55
N THR A 6 -20.38 21.06 -7.49
CA THR A 6 -19.27 21.16 -8.42
C THR A 6 -19.29 19.95 -9.35
N ARG A 7 -19.00 20.16 -10.64
CA ARG A 7 -18.90 19.07 -11.61
C ARG A 7 -17.45 18.61 -11.74
N VAL A 8 -17.25 17.30 -11.86
CA VAL A 8 -15.94 16.67 -12.05
C VAL A 8 -16.01 15.63 -13.15
N GLU A 9 -14.90 15.42 -13.85
CA GLU A 9 -14.72 14.32 -14.80
C GLU A 9 -14.03 13.14 -14.11
N VAL A 10 -14.54 11.93 -14.34
CA VAL A 10 -14.04 10.71 -13.72
C VAL A 10 -13.66 9.70 -14.79
N ALA A 11 -12.38 9.29 -14.77
CA ALA A 11 -11.89 8.17 -15.55
C ALA A 11 -12.27 6.85 -14.85
N LEU A 12 -13.01 5.99 -15.55
CA LEU A 12 -13.41 4.68 -15.04
C LEU A 12 -12.53 3.58 -15.63
N PRO A 13 -12.20 2.52 -14.86
CA PRO A 13 -11.38 1.39 -15.32
C PRO A 13 -12.17 0.45 -16.24
N LEU A 14 -12.65 1.00 -17.35
CA LEU A 14 -13.46 0.35 -18.37
C LEU A 14 -12.76 0.47 -19.72
N PRO A 15 -13.02 -0.44 -20.68
CA PRO A 15 -12.49 -0.35 -22.04
C PRO A 15 -13.24 0.74 -22.85
N ILE A 16 -13.21 1.98 -22.38
CA ILE A 16 -13.94 3.13 -22.92
C ILE A 16 -13.02 4.35 -22.98
N TYR A 17 -12.89 4.97 -24.16
CA TYR A 17 -12.01 6.10 -24.44
C TYR A 17 -12.60 7.47 -24.06
N ARG A 18 -13.29 7.54 -22.93
CA ARG A 18 -13.82 8.81 -22.39
C ARG A 18 -13.93 8.78 -20.88
N THR A 19 -13.95 9.96 -20.30
CA THR A 19 -14.35 10.21 -18.92
C THR A 19 -15.87 10.33 -18.82
N PHE A 20 -16.35 10.44 -17.58
CA PHE A 20 -17.76 10.60 -17.28
C PHE A 20 -17.95 11.72 -16.27
N SER A 21 -18.89 12.61 -16.54
CA SER A 21 -19.23 13.74 -15.67
C SER A 21 -20.07 13.30 -14.47
N TYR A 22 -19.66 13.71 -13.27
CA TYR A 22 -20.39 13.55 -12.02
C TYR A 22 -20.49 14.86 -11.25
N GLU A 23 -21.42 14.90 -10.30
CA GLU A 23 -21.61 16.01 -9.37
C GLU A 23 -21.01 15.66 -8.00
N VAL A 24 -20.27 16.59 -7.41
CA VAL A 24 -19.73 16.50 -6.05
C VAL A 24 -20.35 17.61 -5.21
N HIS A 25 -20.67 17.28 -3.95
CA HIS A 25 -21.14 18.25 -2.97
C HIS A 25 -19.94 18.94 -2.33
N GLY A 26 -19.86 20.27 -2.45
CA GLY A 26 -18.75 21.06 -1.92
C GLY A 26 -17.63 21.27 -2.93
N GLU A 27 -16.40 21.37 -2.41
CA GLU A 27 -15.20 21.61 -3.21
C GLU A 27 -14.85 20.38 -4.07
N ALA A 28 -14.38 20.61 -5.29
CA ALA A 28 -13.92 19.52 -6.15
C ALA A 28 -12.63 18.91 -5.57
N PRO A 29 -12.58 17.58 -5.38
CA PRO A 29 -11.33 16.94 -4.99
C PRO A 29 -10.29 17.08 -6.12
N LEU A 30 -9.02 17.00 -5.74
CA LEU A 30 -7.90 17.17 -6.68
C LEU A 30 -7.86 16.05 -7.73
N PRO A 31 -7.35 16.31 -8.95
CA PRO A 31 -7.09 15.26 -9.92
C PRO A 31 -6.21 14.13 -9.35
N GLY A 32 -6.49 12.90 -9.77
CA GLY A 32 -5.88 11.69 -9.24
C GLY A 32 -6.55 11.12 -7.98
N THR A 33 -7.51 11.85 -7.39
CA THR A 33 -8.30 11.37 -6.24
C THR A 33 -9.27 10.27 -6.64
N ARG A 34 -9.31 9.21 -5.83
CA ARG A 34 -10.28 8.10 -5.98
C ARG A 34 -11.68 8.46 -5.49
N VAL A 35 -12.68 8.14 -6.31
CA VAL A 35 -14.10 8.37 -6.01
C VAL A 35 -14.94 7.13 -6.32
N LEU A 36 -15.97 6.88 -5.49
CA LEU A 36 -16.97 5.86 -5.74
C LEU A 36 -18.15 6.48 -6.51
N VAL A 37 -18.49 5.92 -7.67
CA VAL A 37 -19.54 6.49 -8.54
C VAL A 37 -20.53 5.44 -9.04
N PRO A 38 -21.79 5.83 -9.30
CA PRO A 38 -22.80 4.92 -9.82
C PRO A 38 -22.72 4.82 -11.35
N PHE A 39 -22.36 3.65 -11.87
CA PHE A 39 -22.26 3.40 -13.31
C PHE A 39 -23.25 2.30 -13.76
N ARG A 40 -24.27 2.69 -14.53
CA ARG A 40 -25.39 1.81 -14.92
C ARG A 40 -26.03 1.11 -13.71
N ARG A 41 -25.85 -0.21 -13.58
CA ARG A 41 -26.41 -1.08 -12.53
C ARG A 41 -25.36 -1.48 -11.47
N GLN A 42 -24.21 -0.82 -11.43
CA GLN A 42 -23.12 -1.13 -10.50
C GLN A 42 -22.49 0.15 -9.97
N GLU A 43 -21.73 0.05 -8.88
CA GLU A 43 -20.76 1.07 -8.51
C GLU A 43 -19.38 0.72 -9.04
N LEU A 44 -18.58 1.75 -9.32
CA LEU A 44 -17.19 1.62 -9.72
C LEU A 44 -16.36 2.67 -8.97
N ILE A 45 -15.11 2.31 -8.67
CA ILE A 45 -14.09 3.29 -8.32
C ILE A 45 -13.56 3.88 -9.63
N GLY A 46 -13.43 5.20 -9.67
CA GLY A 46 -12.74 5.94 -10.71
C GLY A 46 -11.82 7.00 -10.12
N TRP A 47 -11.12 7.71 -10.99
CA TRP A 47 -10.20 8.78 -10.62
C TRP A 47 -10.66 10.09 -11.23
N ILE A 48 -10.64 11.16 -10.42
CA ILE A 48 -10.91 12.51 -10.90
C ILE A 48 -9.80 12.90 -11.87
N THR A 49 -10.19 13.42 -13.03
CA THR A 49 -9.24 13.95 -14.03
C THR A 49 -9.18 15.47 -13.98
N ALA A 50 -8.16 16.05 -14.61
CA ALA A 50 -8.04 17.50 -14.74
C ALA A 50 -8.95 18.08 -15.84
N ASP A 51 -9.68 17.23 -16.55
CA ASP A 51 -10.55 17.64 -17.65
C ASP A 51 -11.69 18.52 -17.15
N ARG A 52 -12.04 19.51 -17.97
CA ARG A 52 -13.23 20.32 -17.69
C ARG A 52 -14.48 19.46 -17.93
N PRO A 53 -15.47 19.53 -17.03
CA PRO A 53 -16.74 18.88 -17.26
C PRO A 53 -17.36 19.29 -18.58
N ASP A 54 -17.88 18.31 -19.32
CA ASP A 54 -18.57 18.56 -20.58
C ASP A 54 -19.78 19.49 -20.34
N PRO A 55 -19.81 20.70 -20.95
CA PRO A 55 -20.89 21.66 -20.73
C PRO A 55 -22.23 21.17 -21.27
N ASP A 56 -22.24 20.27 -22.26
CA ASP A 56 -23.45 19.77 -22.91
C ASP A 56 -24.17 18.71 -22.07
N VAL A 57 -23.50 18.14 -21.06
CA VAL A 57 -24.10 17.16 -20.15
C VAL A 57 -25.03 17.86 -19.17
N GLN A 58 -26.33 17.77 -19.41
CA GLN A 58 -27.34 18.43 -18.56
C GLN A 58 -27.66 17.68 -17.27
N LYS A 59 -27.62 16.35 -17.30
CA LYS A 59 -27.96 15.50 -16.15
C LYS A 59 -26.80 14.59 -15.81
N VAL A 60 -26.21 14.84 -14.64
CA VAL A 60 -25.16 14.02 -14.06
C VAL A 60 -25.68 13.34 -12.81
N LYS A 61 -25.06 12.21 -12.43
CA LYS A 61 -25.29 11.58 -11.13
C LYS A 61 -24.30 12.15 -10.12
N ALA A 62 -24.65 12.08 -8.83
CA ALA A 62 -23.72 12.41 -7.76
C ALA A 62 -22.63 11.34 -7.61
N VAL A 63 -21.42 11.78 -7.26
CA VAL A 63 -20.40 10.94 -6.62
C VAL A 63 -21.00 10.39 -5.32
N LEU A 64 -20.82 9.09 -5.08
CA LEU A 64 -21.34 8.43 -3.87
C LEU A 64 -20.43 8.67 -2.68
N ASP A 65 -19.11 8.62 -2.90
CA ASP A 65 -18.11 8.79 -1.86
C ASP A 65 -16.76 9.27 -2.44
N VAL A 66 -16.00 10.02 -1.63
CA VAL A 66 -14.62 10.41 -1.92
C VAL A 66 -13.71 9.58 -1.01
N LEU A 67 -12.86 8.76 -1.62
CA LEU A 67 -12.22 7.64 -0.90
C LEU A 67 -10.89 8.01 -0.23
N GLU A 68 -10.41 9.23 -0.43
CA GLU A 68 -9.15 9.75 0.12
C GLU A 68 -9.09 11.27 0.10
N ASP A 69 -8.37 11.85 1.07
CA ASP A 69 -8.15 13.31 1.17
C ASP A 69 -6.99 13.79 0.28
N VAL A 70 -6.05 12.89 -0.03
CA VAL A 70 -4.87 13.16 -0.85
C VAL A 70 -4.88 12.21 -2.06
N PRO A 71 -4.64 12.69 -3.28
CA PRO A 71 -4.60 11.85 -4.47
C PRO A 71 -3.62 10.68 -4.34
N SER A 72 -4.13 9.46 -4.54
CA SER A 72 -3.29 8.26 -4.65
C SER A 72 -2.51 8.20 -5.97
N VAL A 73 -2.98 8.89 -7.00
CA VAL A 73 -2.29 9.06 -8.27
C VAL A 73 -1.72 10.47 -8.29
N THR A 74 -0.39 10.58 -8.28
CA THR A 74 0.29 11.89 -8.27
C THR A 74 0.11 12.62 -9.60
N PRO A 75 0.33 13.96 -9.64
CA PRO A 75 0.30 14.72 -10.88
C PRO A 75 1.19 14.15 -11.99
N ASP A 76 2.42 13.73 -11.65
CA ASP A 76 3.36 13.14 -12.62
C ASP A 76 2.84 11.80 -13.19
N LEU A 77 2.23 10.97 -12.34
CA LEU A 77 1.61 9.72 -12.79
C LEU A 77 0.36 9.97 -13.64
N MET A 78 -0.44 10.99 -13.31
CA MET A 78 -1.59 11.39 -14.13
C MET A 78 -1.13 11.84 -15.52
N GLU A 79 -0.07 12.66 -15.60
CA GLU A 79 0.52 13.09 -16.86
C GLU A 79 1.04 11.91 -17.67
N LEU A 80 1.83 11.02 -17.06
CA LEU A 80 2.33 9.81 -17.70
C LEU A 80 1.19 8.92 -18.20
N CYS A 81 0.16 8.69 -17.39
CA CYS A 81 -0.99 7.87 -17.79
C CYS A 81 -1.79 8.53 -18.92
N GLY A 82 -1.91 9.86 -18.92
CA GLY A 82 -2.51 10.64 -20.00
C GLY A 82 -1.75 10.47 -21.30
N TRP A 83 -0.43 10.66 -21.27
CA TRP A 83 0.46 10.44 -22.42
C TRP A 83 0.36 8.99 -22.93
N MET A 84 0.39 7.99 -22.03
CA MET A 84 0.25 6.59 -22.42
C MET A 84 -1.10 6.30 -23.07
N ALA A 85 -2.18 6.87 -22.53
CA ALA A 85 -3.53 6.69 -23.05
C ALA A 85 -3.66 7.28 -24.48
N GLU A 86 -3.09 8.45 -24.72
CA GLU A 86 -3.08 9.10 -26.02
C GLU A 86 -2.18 8.35 -27.01
N TYR A 87 -0.91 8.12 -26.64
CA TYR A 87 0.10 7.55 -27.53
C TYR A 87 -0.19 6.10 -27.92
N TYR A 88 -0.62 5.28 -26.96
CA TYR A 88 -0.92 3.87 -27.21
C TYR A 88 -2.39 3.62 -27.56
N VAL A 89 -3.22 4.67 -27.68
CA VAL A 89 -4.66 4.55 -27.90
C VAL A 89 -5.26 3.59 -26.87
N ALA A 90 -5.02 3.86 -25.60
CA ALA A 90 -5.48 3.06 -24.47
C ALA A 90 -6.52 3.85 -23.64
N PRO A 91 -7.54 3.19 -23.07
CA PRO A 91 -8.48 3.85 -22.18
C PRO A 91 -7.79 4.42 -20.94
N LEU A 92 -7.95 5.72 -20.68
CA LEU A 92 -7.28 6.41 -19.57
C LEU A 92 -7.49 5.73 -18.22
N GLY A 93 -8.72 5.34 -17.89
CA GLY A 93 -8.99 4.67 -16.62
C GLY A 93 -8.35 3.28 -16.49
N ILE A 94 -8.02 2.61 -17.61
CA ILE A 94 -7.24 1.36 -17.60
C ILE A 94 -5.76 1.65 -17.37
N ALA A 95 -5.21 2.70 -18.01
CA ALA A 95 -3.84 3.15 -17.78
C ALA A 95 -3.61 3.51 -16.30
N ILE A 96 -4.49 4.35 -15.72
CA ILE A 96 -4.43 4.75 -14.31
C ILE A 96 -4.55 3.53 -13.38
N ARG A 97 -5.51 2.63 -13.63
CA ARG A 97 -5.66 1.43 -12.80
C ARG A 97 -4.40 0.55 -12.79
N THR A 98 -3.65 0.55 -13.88
CA THR A 98 -2.46 -0.31 -14.05
C THR A 98 -1.22 0.30 -13.39
N SER A 99 -1.18 1.64 -13.20
CA SER A 99 -0.06 2.33 -12.56
C SER A 99 -0.09 2.28 -11.03
N ILE A 100 -1.20 1.80 -10.42
CA ILE A 100 -1.35 1.71 -8.97
C ILE A 100 -1.50 0.25 -8.48
N PRO A 101 -1.17 -0.04 -7.20
CA PRO A 101 -1.44 -1.34 -6.60
C PRO A 101 -2.90 -1.77 -6.74
N ALA A 102 -3.12 -3.02 -7.14
CA ALA A 102 -4.47 -3.55 -7.39
C ALA A 102 -5.42 -3.39 -6.19
N VAL A 103 -4.90 -3.45 -4.96
CA VAL A 103 -5.68 -3.23 -3.72
C VAL A 103 -6.31 -1.84 -3.65
N LEU A 104 -5.69 -0.82 -4.25
CA LEU A 104 -6.22 0.54 -4.30
C LEU A 104 -7.33 0.70 -5.36
N SER A 105 -7.42 -0.27 -6.29
CA SER A 105 -8.52 -0.39 -7.26
C SER A 105 -9.58 -1.41 -6.85
N ASP A 106 -9.35 -2.17 -5.75
CA ASP A 106 -10.36 -3.07 -5.19
C ASP A 106 -11.40 -2.22 -4.47
N VAL A 107 -12.66 -2.54 -4.70
CA VAL A 107 -13.76 -1.72 -4.21
C VAL A 107 -13.77 -1.84 -2.69
N SER A 108 -13.79 -0.69 -2.02
CA SER A 108 -14.19 -0.63 -0.62
C SER A 108 -15.45 -1.49 -0.43
N ARG A 109 -15.46 -2.27 0.63
CA ARG A 109 -16.55 -3.19 0.90
C ARG A 109 -17.53 -2.45 1.78
N ASP A 110 -18.64 -2.02 1.19
CA ASP A 110 -19.72 -1.45 1.97
C ASP A 110 -20.44 -2.54 2.76
N TYR A 111 -20.57 -2.32 4.06
CA TYR A 111 -21.36 -3.15 4.95
C TYR A 111 -22.52 -2.35 5.54
N LEU A 112 -23.67 -3.02 5.69
CA LEU A 112 -24.84 -2.53 6.38
C LEU A 112 -24.98 -3.29 7.69
N SER A 113 -25.18 -2.58 8.79
CA SER A 113 -25.51 -3.18 10.07
C SER A 113 -26.83 -2.63 10.59
N LEU A 114 -27.68 -3.50 11.12
CA LEU A 114 -28.93 -3.08 11.75
C LEU A 114 -28.61 -2.46 13.11
N THR A 115 -29.06 -1.22 13.34
CA THR A 115 -28.94 -0.54 14.65
C THR A 115 -30.18 -0.74 15.52
N GLY A 116 -31.33 -1.03 14.89
CA GLY A 116 -32.61 -1.28 15.53
C GLY A 116 -33.77 -0.73 14.70
N PHE A 117 -35.01 -1.16 14.97
CA PHE A 117 -36.19 -0.56 14.33
C PHE A 117 -36.54 0.75 15.05
N GLN A 118 -36.26 1.88 14.40
CA GLN A 118 -36.80 3.17 14.79
C GLN A 118 -38.20 3.27 14.16
N GLY A 119 -39.18 3.91 14.80
CA GLY A 119 -40.48 4.13 14.14
C GLY A 119 -40.32 5.02 12.90
N GLY A 120 -41.21 4.90 11.92
CA GLY A 120 -41.19 5.79 10.74
C GLY A 120 -42.09 5.30 9.60
N ASP A 121 -42.43 6.21 8.70
CA ASP A 121 -43.10 5.84 7.45
C ASP A 121 -42.06 5.33 6.45
N LEU A 122 -42.01 4.00 6.30
CA LEU A 122 -41.02 3.30 5.47
C LEU A 122 -41.65 2.82 4.18
N SER A 123 -40.95 3.04 3.07
CA SER A 123 -41.31 2.48 1.78
C SER A 123 -41.24 0.94 1.80
N ASN A 124 -41.96 0.30 0.87
CA ASN A 124 -41.91 -1.17 0.73
C ASN A 124 -40.50 -1.69 0.44
N ARG A 125 -39.63 -0.90 -0.20
CA ARG A 125 -38.24 -1.27 -0.49
C ARG A 125 -37.37 -1.21 0.75
N GLU A 126 -37.56 -0.19 1.59
CA GLU A 126 -36.88 -0.07 2.89
C GLU A 126 -37.29 -1.16 3.87
N LYS A 127 -38.59 -1.48 3.95
CA LYS A 127 -39.10 -2.58 4.78
C LYS A 127 -38.45 -3.92 4.42
N ARG A 128 -38.37 -4.24 3.12
CA ARG A 128 -37.71 -5.45 2.63
C ARG A 128 -36.22 -5.50 2.95
N LEU A 129 -35.54 -4.35 2.92
CA LEU A 129 -34.12 -4.27 3.29
C LEU A 129 -33.93 -4.51 4.80
N LEU A 130 -34.75 -3.88 5.65
CA LEU A 130 -34.69 -4.09 7.10
C LEU A 130 -35.03 -5.53 7.50
N GLU A 131 -36.07 -6.12 6.89
CA GLU A 131 -36.45 -7.51 7.10
C GLU A 131 -35.28 -8.45 6.78
N TRP A 132 -34.67 -8.30 5.60
CA TRP A 132 -33.52 -9.10 5.19
C TRP A 132 -32.30 -8.94 6.11
N LEU A 133 -32.06 -7.73 6.62
CA LEU A 133 -30.97 -7.47 7.58
C LEU A 133 -31.29 -8.09 8.95
N SER A 134 -32.55 -8.07 9.39
CA SER A 134 -32.97 -8.59 10.70
C SER A 134 -32.85 -10.11 10.83
N GLU A 135 -32.96 -10.84 9.73
CA GLU A 135 -32.82 -12.31 9.68
C GLU A 135 -31.35 -12.77 9.79
N ARG A 136 -30.39 -11.85 9.75
CA ARG A 136 -28.96 -12.15 9.65
C ARG A 136 -28.20 -11.57 10.83
N LYS A 137 -27.18 -12.31 11.28
CA LYS A 137 -26.28 -11.84 12.34
C LYS A 137 -25.09 -11.09 11.74
N GLY A 138 -24.80 -9.92 12.30
CA GLY A 138 -23.62 -9.11 11.98
C GLY A 138 -23.71 -8.31 10.68
N PRO A 139 -22.67 -7.53 10.36
CA PRO A 139 -22.64 -6.64 9.20
C PRO A 139 -22.79 -7.42 7.89
N GLN A 140 -23.62 -6.92 6.98
CA GLN A 140 -23.91 -7.55 5.70
C GLN A 140 -23.36 -6.73 4.53
N ARG A 141 -22.66 -7.36 3.59
CA ARG A 141 -22.14 -6.66 2.41
C ARG A 141 -23.27 -6.13 1.55
N VAL A 142 -23.23 -4.83 1.20
CA VAL A 142 -24.19 -4.17 0.31
C VAL A 142 -24.36 -4.95 -1.00
N LYS A 143 -23.27 -5.38 -1.62
CA LYS A 143 -23.31 -6.19 -2.86
C LYS A 143 -24.11 -7.49 -2.69
N THR A 144 -23.91 -8.18 -1.57
CA THR A 144 -24.62 -9.42 -1.24
C THR A 144 -26.10 -9.14 -1.00
N THR A 145 -26.42 -8.12 -0.19
CA THR A 145 -27.79 -7.71 0.11
C THR A 145 -28.56 -7.34 -1.15
N ARG A 146 -27.99 -6.47 -1.99
CA ARG A 146 -28.56 -6.03 -3.26
C ARG A 146 -28.87 -7.18 -4.21
N ASN A 147 -27.92 -8.12 -4.37
CA ASN A 147 -28.09 -9.28 -5.24
C ASN A 147 -29.20 -10.21 -4.74
N ASN A 148 -29.29 -10.45 -3.43
CA ASN A 148 -30.33 -11.31 -2.85
C ASN A 148 -31.72 -10.67 -2.91
N LEU A 149 -31.80 -9.35 -2.75
CA LEU A 149 -33.07 -8.62 -2.84
C LEU A 149 -33.55 -8.44 -4.30
N GLY A 150 -32.70 -8.71 -5.29
CA GLY A 150 -33.03 -8.56 -6.71
C GLY A 150 -33.29 -7.10 -7.11
N ILE A 151 -32.73 -6.13 -6.38
CA ILE A 151 -32.94 -4.70 -6.60
C ILE A 151 -31.78 -4.07 -7.37
N GLY A 152 -32.08 -3.02 -8.14
CA GLY A 152 -31.08 -2.31 -8.94
C GLY A 152 -30.09 -1.51 -8.08
N SER A 153 -30.41 -0.23 -7.82
CA SER A 153 -29.66 0.59 -6.86
C SER A 153 -30.33 0.49 -5.49
N ILE A 154 -29.55 0.15 -4.47
CA ILE A 154 -29.95 0.06 -3.05
C ILE A 154 -29.61 1.33 -2.25
N TRP A 155 -28.81 2.23 -2.83
CA TRP A 155 -28.30 3.42 -2.16
C TRP A 155 -29.34 4.45 -1.73
N PRO A 156 -30.44 4.69 -2.47
CA PRO A 156 -31.49 5.56 -1.97
C PRO A 156 -32.04 5.08 -0.62
N GLU A 157 -32.29 3.78 -0.48
CA GLU A 157 -32.75 3.16 0.76
C GLU A 157 -31.68 3.19 1.84
N VAL A 158 -30.42 2.89 1.50
CA VAL A 158 -29.31 2.97 2.45
C VAL A 158 -29.18 4.38 3.02
N ARG A 159 -29.17 5.42 2.17
CA ARG A 159 -29.09 6.81 2.64
C ARG A 159 -30.26 7.21 3.52
N SER A 160 -31.48 6.84 3.12
CA SER A 160 -32.70 7.13 3.88
C SER A 160 -32.70 6.43 5.25
N LEU A 161 -32.35 5.14 5.29
CA LEU A 161 -32.31 4.34 6.51
C LEU A 161 -31.15 4.71 7.44
N VAL A 162 -30.02 5.14 6.89
CA VAL A 162 -28.90 5.72 7.67
C VAL A 162 -29.33 7.06 8.26
N ALA A 163 -29.93 7.95 7.47
CA ALA A 163 -30.39 9.26 7.95
C ALA A 163 -31.47 9.16 9.03
N SER A 164 -32.33 8.13 8.95
CA SER A 164 -33.35 7.83 9.96
C SER A 164 -32.87 6.92 11.08
N GLY A 165 -31.59 6.51 11.09
CA GLY A 165 -30.96 5.77 12.19
C GLY A 165 -31.35 4.29 12.32
N HIS A 166 -31.95 3.68 11.29
CA HIS A 166 -32.34 2.27 11.28
C HIS A 166 -31.19 1.30 10.97
N ILE A 167 -30.21 1.79 10.21
CA ILE A 167 -29.00 1.04 9.86
C ILE A 167 -27.78 1.95 9.98
N THR A 168 -26.61 1.35 10.14
CA THR A 168 -25.33 2.00 9.84
C THR A 168 -24.79 1.48 8.53
N HIS A 169 -24.14 2.36 7.78
CA HIS A 169 -23.35 2.03 6.61
C HIS A 169 -21.89 2.33 6.94
N GLU A 170 -21.04 1.32 6.75
CA GLU A 170 -19.60 1.44 6.95
C GLU A 170 -18.91 1.01 5.65
N THR A 171 -18.11 1.93 5.11
CA THR A 171 -17.22 1.67 4.00
C THR A 171 -15.93 1.06 4.57
N VAL A 172 -15.81 -0.27 4.51
CA VAL A 172 -14.58 -0.94 4.97
C VAL A 172 -13.56 -0.86 3.84
N SER A 173 -12.46 -0.16 4.08
CA SER A 173 -11.33 -0.10 3.16
C SER A 173 -10.88 -1.52 2.79
N PRO A 174 -10.38 -1.73 1.56
CA PRO A 174 -9.78 -3.02 1.22
C PRO A 174 -8.71 -3.35 2.27
N PRO A 175 -8.64 -4.62 2.73
CA PRO A 175 -7.68 -4.98 3.76
C PRO A 175 -6.28 -4.62 3.28
N SER A 176 -5.47 -4.05 4.18
CA SER A 176 -4.04 -3.89 3.91
C SER A 176 -3.47 -5.23 3.46
N PRO A 177 -2.51 -5.25 2.51
CA PRO A 177 -1.89 -6.49 2.07
C PRO A 177 -1.46 -7.28 3.30
N SER A 178 -1.84 -8.56 3.39
CA SER A 178 -1.52 -9.36 4.57
C SER A 178 0.00 -9.42 4.73
N VAL A 179 0.50 -8.73 5.76
CA VAL A 179 1.92 -8.81 6.14
C VAL A 179 2.10 -10.15 6.84
N LYS A 180 3.05 -10.94 6.36
CA LYS A 180 3.41 -12.19 7.05
C LYS A 180 4.17 -11.77 8.29
N THR A 181 3.75 -12.21 9.47
CA THR A 181 4.44 -11.92 10.72
C THR A 181 5.30 -13.12 11.12
N ARG A 182 6.45 -12.85 11.72
CA ARG A 182 7.26 -13.84 12.40
C ARG A 182 7.36 -13.48 13.88
N ARG A 183 7.29 -14.47 14.77
CA ARG A 183 7.55 -14.24 16.19
C ARG A 183 9.03 -14.19 16.46
N VAL A 184 9.49 -13.06 16.98
CA VAL A 184 10.89 -12.88 17.39
C VAL A 184 10.98 -12.69 18.90
N VAL A 185 12.11 -13.10 19.46
CA VAL A 185 12.51 -12.84 20.84
C VAL A 185 13.57 -11.74 20.79
N ARG A 186 13.26 -10.57 21.37
CA ARG A 186 14.13 -9.39 21.37
C ARG A 186 14.60 -9.07 22.78
N ILE A 187 15.87 -8.70 22.95
CA ILE A 187 16.39 -8.19 24.22
C ILE A 187 15.82 -6.79 24.46
N VAL A 188 15.15 -6.61 25.60
CA VAL A 188 14.60 -5.30 26.04
C VAL A 188 15.45 -4.65 27.12
N ARG A 189 16.31 -5.44 27.77
CA ARG A 189 17.25 -4.97 28.78
C ARG A 189 18.60 -5.64 28.58
N SER A 190 19.62 -4.84 28.28
CA SER A 190 21.01 -5.29 28.22
C SER A 190 21.55 -5.61 29.62
N LEU A 191 22.51 -6.54 29.68
CA LEU A 191 23.24 -6.88 30.91
C LEU A 191 24.74 -6.69 30.63
N GLU A 192 25.26 -5.53 31.00
CA GLU A 192 26.56 -5.01 30.52
C GLU A 192 27.75 -5.57 31.30
N ASN A 193 27.53 -6.02 32.53
CA ASN A 193 28.59 -6.50 33.40
C ASN A 193 28.29 -7.88 34.00
N LEU A 194 29.35 -8.53 34.52
CA LEU A 194 29.27 -9.88 35.09
C LEU A 194 28.36 -9.95 36.32
N LEU A 195 28.30 -8.89 37.13
CA LEU A 195 27.49 -8.83 38.35
C LEU A 195 25.99 -8.87 38.01
N GLU A 196 25.57 -8.09 37.02
CA GLU A 196 24.20 -8.08 36.52
C GLU A 196 23.79 -9.42 35.93
N ARG A 197 24.69 -10.09 35.20
CA ARG A 197 24.43 -11.43 34.65
C ARG A 197 24.29 -12.47 35.74
N ASP A 198 25.10 -12.40 36.79
CA ASP A 198 25.02 -13.33 37.92
C ASP A 198 23.72 -13.12 38.72
N GLN A 199 23.34 -11.87 38.97
CA GLN A 199 22.05 -11.52 39.60
C GLN A 199 20.85 -11.95 38.75
N ALA A 200 20.93 -11.75 37.43
CA ALA A 200 19.84 -12.04 36.51
C ALA A 200 19.62 -13.55 36.32
N PHE A 201 20.69 -14.35 36.21
CA PHE A 201 20.58 -15.77 35.85
C PHE A 201 20.82 -16.72 37.02
N GLY A 202 21.71 -16.40 37.96
CA GLY A 202 22.13 -17.30 39.04
C GLY A 202 22.47 -18.70 38.53
N ARG A 203 21.78 -19.73 39.04
CA ARG A 203 21.93 -21.13 38.61
C ARG A 203 21.26 -21.47 37.26
N GLY A 204 20.62 -20.50 36.60
CA GLY A 204 19.87 -20.68 35.35
C GLY A 204 20.75 -20.75 34.10
N GLY A 205 21.64 -21.74 34.01
CA GLY A 205 22.59 -21.88 32.89
C GLY A 205 21.95 -21.79 31.50
N ARG A 206 20.85 -22.52 31.27
CA ARG A 206 20.08 -22.48 30.01
C ARG A 206 19.49 -21.10 29.67
N GLN A 207 19.12 -20.30 30.68
CA GLN A 207 18.62 -18.94 30.47
C GLN A 207 19.75 -18.00 30.05
N ARG A 208 20.91 -18.14 30.69
CA ARG A 208 22.12 -17.39 30.34
C ARG A 208 22.61 -17.71 28.93
N GLU A 209 22.61 -18.99 28.55
CA GLU A 209 22.95 -19.44 27.19
C GLU A 209 21.98 -18.89 26.14
N ALA A 210 20.67 -18.99 26.38
CA ALA A 210 19.67 -18.44 25.46
C ALA A 210 19.80 -16.92 25.30
N PHE A 211 20.00 -16.19 26.40
CA PHE A 211 20.20 -14.74 26.36
C PHE A 211 21.48 -14.36 25.59
N GLY A 212 22.59 -15.05 25.85
CA GLY A 212 23.84 -14.84 25.13
C GLY A 212 23.75 -15.15 23.63
N PHE A 213 22.96 -16.16 23.25
CA PHE A 213 22.68 -16.46 21.84
C PHE A 213 21.94 -15.32 21.15
N ILE A 214 20.91 -14.77 21.80
CA ILE A 214 20.13 -13.65 21.25
C ILE A 214 21.01 -12.40 21.11
N GLU A 215 21.86 -12.13 22.11
CA GLU A 215 22.82 -11.01 22.10
C GLU A 215 23.82 -11.15 20.94
N ALA A 216 24.43 -12.34 20.77
CA ALA A 216 25.37 -12.62 19.69
C ALA A 216 24.74 -12.53 18.29
N ALA A 217 23.44 -12.78 18.18
CA ALA A 217 22.68 -12.67 16.93
C ALA A 217 22.19 -11.23 16.64
N GLY A 218 22.65 -10.22 17.39
CA GLY A 218 22.26 -8.82 17.19
C GLY A 218 21.01 -8.40 17.95
N ASN A 219 20.78 -8.99 19.13
CA ASN A 219 19.69 -8.68 20.08
C ASN A 219 18.27 -9.09 19.64
N SER A 220 18.10 -9.75 18.50
CA SER A 220 16.81 -10.26 18.03
C SER A 220 16.96 -11.58 17.28
N VAL A 221 16.13 -12.57 17.62
CA VAL A 221 16.14 -13.90 16.97
C VAL A 221 14.73 -14.42 16.81
N GLU A 222 14.46 -15.13 15.71
CA GLU A 222 13.18 -15.84 15.54
C GLU A 222 12.95 -16.87 16.65
N LEU A 223 11.75 -16.85 17.25
CA LEU A 223 11.35 -17.79 18.30
C LEU A 223 11.43 -19.25 17.81
N ALA A 224 11.12 -19.49 16.54
CA ALA A 224 11.24 -20.82 15.94
C ALA A 224 12.69 -21.30 15.91
N ARG A 225 13.65 -20.44 15.54
CA ARG A 225 15.08 -20.76 15.55
C ARG A 225 15.58 -21.10 16.96
N LEU A 226 15.27 -20.25 17.94
CA LEU A 226 15.61 -20.49 19.36
C LEU A 226 15.06 -21.83 19.88
N THR A 227 13.82 -22.18 19.51
CA THR A 227 13.14 -23.35 20.08
C THR A 227 13.35 -24.66 19.31
N LYS A 228 13.47 -24.59 17.98
CA LYS A 228 13.58 -25.78 17.12
C LYS A 228 15.01 -26.11 16.72
N GLU A 229 15.82 -25.10 16.40
CA GLU A 229 17.18 -25.31 15.91
C GLU A 229 18.17 -25.35 17.07
N GLU A 230 18.11 -24.36 17.97
CA GLU A 230 19.01 -24.26 19.11
C GLU A 230 18.55 -25.05 20.35
N GLY A 231 17.32 -25.61 20.31
CA GLY A 231 16.81 -26.52 21.33
C GLY A 231 16.52 -25.88 22.70
N PHE A 232 16.32 -24.56 22.77
CA PHE A 232 15.85 -23.90 23.99
C PHE A 232 14.35 -24.14 24.19
N SER A 233 13.93 -24.59 25.37
CA SER A 233 12.51 -24.81 25.62
C SER A 233 11.72 -23.49 25.69
N ARG A 234 10.42 -23.53 25.38
CA ARG A 234 9.53 -22.36 25.58
C ARG A 234 9.54 -21.84 27.01
N GLY A 235 9.80 -22.72 27.99
CA GLY A 235 9.95 -22.35 29.40
C GLY A 235 11.14 -21.43 29.65
N VAL A 236 12.26 -21.61 28.92
CA VAL A 236 13.43 -20.72 29.01
C VAL A 236 13.07 -19.32 28.50
N VAL A 237 12.44 -19.24 27.32
CA VAL A 237 11.98 -17.96 26.74
C VAL A 237 11.00 -17.27 27.69
N THR A 238 10.01 -18.00 28.22
CA THR A 238 9.02 -17.46 29.16
C THR A 238 9.68 -16.94 30.44
N ALA A 239 10.70 -17.63 30.97
CA ALA A 239 11.42 -17.19 32.15
C ALA A 239 12.23 -15.92 31.90
N LEU A 240 12.88 -15.80 30.74
CA LEU A 240 13.57 -14.57 30.32
C LEU A 240 12.58 -13.40 30.16
N THR A 241 11.39 -13.65 29.61
CA THR A 241 10.33 -12.64 29.49
C THR A 241 9.81 -12.20 30.86
N LYS A 242 9.58 -13.14 31.78
CA LYS A 242 9.15 -12.83 33.15
C LYS A 242 10.19 -12.00 33.93
N LYS A 243 11.48 -12.16 33.62
CA LYS A 243 12.58 -11.38 34.18
C LYS A 243 12.72 -9.99 33.54
N GLY A 244 11.92 -9.66 32.52
CA GLY A 244 12.01 -8.40 31.80
C GLY A 244 13.32 -8.24 31.02
N LEU A 245 13.96 -9.36 30.63
CA LEU A 245 15.20 -9.35 29.85
C LEU A 245 14.93 -9.39 28.36
N VAL A 246 13.89 -10.12 27.96
CA VAL A 246 13.46 -10.25 26.56
C VAL A 246 11.96 -10.07 26.45
N GLU A 247 11.49 -9.71 25.27
CA GLU A 247 10.07 -9.76 24.92
C GLU A 247 9.86 -10.66 23.70
N VAL A 248 8.65 -11.19 23.56
CA VAL A 248 8.23 -11.91 22.36
C VAL A 248 7.24 -11.03 21.62
N VAL A 249 7.61 -10.62 20.41
CA VAL A 249 6.79 -9.74 19.57
C VAL A 249 6.57 -10.38 18.20
N ASP A 250 5.40 -10.10 17.62
CA ASP A 250 5.16 -10.34 16.21
C ASP A 250 5.83 -9.22 15.42
N GLU A 251 6.90 -9.55 14.70
CA GLU A 251 7.60 -8.64 13.81
C GLU A 251 7.09 -8.83 12.37
N GLU A 252 6.82 -7.73 11.68
CA GLU A 252 6.47 -7.75 10.27
C GLU A 252 7.64 -8.27 9.45
N GLU A 253 7.42 -9.38 8.74
CA GLU A 253 8.39 -9.90 7.79
C GLU A 253 8.29 -9.03 6.53
N ILE A 254 9.21 -8.05 6.41
CA ILE A 254 9.44 -7.34 5.16
C ILE A 254 9.80 -8.42 4.14
N ARG A 255 8.96 -8.56 3.10
CA ARG A 255 9.21 -9.48 1.98
C ARG A 255 10.37 -8.95 1.16
N ASP A 256 11.57 -9.20 1.62
CA ASP A 256 12.74 -9.16 0.77
C ASP A 256 12.99 -10.60 0.30
N PRO A 257 12.65 -10.94 -0.96
CA PRO A 257 12.93 -12.26 -1.53
C PRO A 257 14.41 -12.62 -1.53
N PHE A 258 15.29 -11.66 -1.20
CA PHE A 258 16.73 -11.78 -1.17
C PHE A 258 17.33 -11.60 0.23
N ALA A 259 16.53 -11.48 1.31
CA ALA A 259 17.05 -11.30 2.68
C ALA A 259 18.00 -12.41 3.14
N GLY A 260 17.84 -13.63 2.60
CA GLY A 260 18.71 -14.77 2.87
C GLY A 260 19.82 -14.98 1.83
N ALA A 261 19.89 -14.14 0.78
CA ALA A 261 20.96 -14.21 -0.19
C ALA A 261 22.27 -13.73 0.46
N PRO A 262 23.42 -14.36 0.16
CA PRO A 262 24.70 -13.88 0.67
C PRO A 262 24.88 -12.41 0.27
N GLN A 263 24.94 -11.52 1.25
CA GLN A 263 25.32 -10.13 0.99
C GLN A 263 26.74 -10.17 0.42
N GLY A 264 26.88 -9.78 -0.85
CA GLY A 264 28.19 -9.66 -1.46
C GLY A 264 29.00 -8.65 -0.65
N GLN A 265 30.25 -8.98 -0.31
CA GLN A 265 31.14 -7.98 0.27
C GLN A 265 31.20 -6.78 -0.68
N SER A 266 30.79 -5.61 -0.20
CA SER A 266 30.89 -4.36 -0.96
C SER A 266 32.37 -4.04 -1.18
N ARG A 267 32.94 -4.59 -2.26
CA ARG A 267 34.27 -4.19 -2.72
C ARG A 267 34.10 -2.81 -3.33
N ARG A 268 34.65 -1.79 -2.67
CA ARG A 268 34.79 -0.47 -3.27
C ARG A 268 35.74 -0.60 -4.46
N HIS A 269 35.19 -0.47 -5.66
CA HIS A 269 35.97 -0.40 -6.87
C HIS A 269 36.28 1.06 -7.17
N THR A 270 37.52 1.36 -7.51
CA THR A 270 37.90 2.68 -8.00
C THR A 270 37.50 2.79 -9.48
N PRO A 271 36.70 3.79 -9.89
CA PRO A 271 36.38 4.01 -11.29
C PRO A 271 37.65 4.19 -12.14
N THR A 272 37.63 3.65 -13.36
CA THR A 272 38.66 4.00 -14.36
C THR A 272 38.48 5.44 -14.83
N ALA A 273 39.48 6.02 -15.51
CA ALA A 273 39.36 7.37 -16.06
C ALA A 273 38.11 7.56 -16.94
N ALA A 274 37.81 6.59 -17.82
CA ALA A 274 36.62 6.65 -18.67
C ALA A 274 35.30 6.55 -17.88
N GLN A 275 35.28 5.72 -16.83
CA GLN A 275 34.11 5.62 -15.95
C GLN A 275 33.93 6.89 -15.11
N GLN A 276 35.02 7.49 -14.65
CA GLN A 276 35.00 8.75 -13.90
C GLN A 276 34.47 9.89 -14.78
N THR A 277 34.95 10.02 -16.02
CA THR A 277 34.40 11.01 -16.96
C THR A 277 32.90 10.84 -17.20
N ALA A 278 32.42 9.60 -17.33
CA ALA A 278 30.98 9.34 -17.45
C ALA A 278 30.22 9.67 -16.17
N LEU A 279 30.77 9.35 -15.00
CA LEU A 279 30.19 9.66 -13.69
C LEU A 279 30.09 11.16 -13.47
N ASP A 280 31.14 11.92 -13.76
CA ASP A 280 31.18 13.36 -13.55
C ASP A 280 30.03 14.05 -14.32
N ALA A 281 29.85 13.69 -15.60
CA ALA A 281 28.75 14.21 -16.42
C ALA A 281 27.37 13.81 -15.89
N LEU A 282 27.21 12.58 -15.39
CA LEU A 282 25.94 12.10 -14.83
C LEU A 282 25.63 12.75 -13.47
N ILE A 283 26.65 13.00 -12.65
CA ILE A 283 26.51 13.63 -11.33
C ILE A 283 26.17 15.11 -11.48
N GLU A 284 26.76 15.81 -12.46
CA GLU A 284 26.39 17.19 -12.80
C GLU A 284 24.91 17.28 -13.19
N ALA A 285 24.41 16.31 -13.96
CA ALA A 285 23.02 16.26 -14.36
C ALA A 285 22.03 16.00 -13.20
N LEU A 286 22.47 15.51 -12.04
CA LEU A 286 21.59 15.31 -10.88
C LEU A 286 21.07 16.63 -10.29
N ASP A 287 21.75 17.74 -10.56
CA ASP A 287 21.35 19.09 -10.11
C ASP A 287 20.50 19.83 -11.15
N GLU A 288 20.34 19.27 -12.35
CA GLU A 288 19.53 19.86 -13.41
C GLU A 288 18.04 19.66 -13.12
N ARG A 289 17.24 20.69 -13.38
CA ARG A 289 15.77 20.62 -13.23
C ARG A 289 15.12 19.69 -14.27
N ASP A 290 15.71 19.61 -15.46
CA ASP A 290 15.23 18.80 -16.59
C ASP A 290 16.44 18.13 -17.28
N PRO A 291 17.00 17.07 -16.66
CA PRO A 291 18.20 16.42 -17.17
C PRO A 291 17.93 15.68 -18.46
N LYS A 292 18.85 15.79 -19.41
CA LYS A 292 18.76 15.04 -20.67
C LYS A 292 18.95 13.53 -20.46
N PRO A 293 18.33 12.67 -21.28
CA PRO A 293 18.62 11.24 -21.26
C PRO A 293 20.08 10.95 -21.65
N PHE A 294 20.74 10.07 -20.89
CA PHE A 294 22.11 9.63 -21.18
C PHE A 294 22.12 8.18 -21.70
N LEU A 295 22.95 7.92 -22.71
CA LEU A 295 23.27 6.56 -23.16
C LEU A 295 24.66 6.17 -22.67
N LEU A 296 24.73 5.25 -21.69
CA LEU A 296 26.00 4.66 -21.25
C LEU A 296 26.35 3.44 -22.12
N GLN A 297 27.11 3.67 -23.19
CA GLN A 297 27.52 2.60 -24.11
C GLN A 297 28.78 1.88 -23.62
N GLY A 298 28.73 0.55 -23.58
CA GLY A 298 29.89 -0.28 -23.29
C GLY A 298 29.59 -1.77 -23.38
N VAL A 299 30.58 -2.59 -23.75
CA VAL A 299 30.44 -4.05 -23.79
C VAL A 299 30.20 -4.64 -22.39
N THR A 300 29.74 -5.89 -22.30
CA THR A 300 29.67 -6.61 -21.01
C THR A 300 31.06 -6.67 -20.37
N GLY A 301 31.16 -6.46 -19.06
CA GLY A 301 32.44 -6.44 -18.35
C GLY A 301 33.17 -5.08 -18.36
N SER A 302 32.75 -4.10 -19.15
CA SER A 302 33.31 -2.72 -19.13
C SER A 302 33.04 -1.93 -17.84
N GLY A 303 32.24 -2.48 -16.93
CA GLY A 303 31.96 -1.88 -15.62
C GLY A 303 30.83 -0.85 -15.60
N LYS A 304 29.89 -0.86 -16.57
CA LYS A 304 28.68 -0.01 -16.53
C LYS A 304 27.93 -0.05 -15.20
N THR A 305 27.82 -1.24 -14.60
CA THR A 305 27.17 -1.42 -13.29
C THR A 305 27.85 -0.61 -12.18
N LEU A 306 29.18 -0.44 -12.22
CA LEU A 306 29.88 0.40 -11.25
C LEU A 306 29.45 1.86 -11.39
N VAL A 307 29.34 2.36 -12.63
CA VAL A 307 28.86 3.72 -12.90
C VAL A 307 27.43 3.90 -12.35
N TYR A 308 26.54 2.93 -12.55
CA TYR A 308 25.19 3.00 -11.97
C TYR A 308 25.22 3.07 -10.44
N ILE A 309 25.98 2.20 -9.79
CA ILE A 309 26.06 2.14 -8.31
C ILE A 309 26.64 3.42 -7.72
N GLU A 310 27.70 3.98 -8.32
CA GLU A 310 28.29 5.23 -7.85
C GLU A 310 27.35 6.43 -8.04
N LEU A 311 26.64 6.49 -9.18
CA LEU A 311 25.63 7.52 -9.41
C LEU A 311 24.48 7.44 -8.41
N LEU A 312 23.95 6.24 -8.15
CA LEU A 312 22.90 6.01 -7.16
C LEU A 312 23.36 6.42 -5.76
N ARG A 313 24.61 6.10 -5.39
CA ARG A 313 25.17 6.51 -4.11
C ARG A 313 25.21 8.03 -3.98
N GLU A 314 25.55 8.74 -5.05
CA GLU A 314 25.58 10.20 -5.04
C GLU A 314 24.19 10.81 -4.94
N ALA A 315 23.20 10.29 -5.68
CA ALA A 315 21.79 10.69 -5.54
C ALA A 315 21.27 10.46 -4.10
N LEU A 316 21.55 9.30 -3.51
CA LEU A 316 21.13 8.97 -2.13
C LEU A 316 21.80 9.87 -1.09
N LYS A 317 23.09 10.23 -1.25
CA LYS A 317 23.76 11.19 -0.35
C LYS A 317 23.10 12.57 -0.37
N ARG A 318 22.48 12.95 -1.49
CA ARG A 318 21.71 14.20 -1.64
C ARG A 318 20.30 14.09 -1.06
N GLY A 319 19.95 12.95 -0.45
CA GLY A 319 18.61 12.69 0.09
C GLY A 319 17.56 12.41 -0.99
N GLN A 320 17.97 12.17 -2.25
CA GLN A 320 17.07 11.79 -3.33
C GLN A 320 16.80 10.28 -3.29
N THR A 321 15.76 9.84 -4.01
CA THR A 321 15.46 8.43 -4.25
C THR A 321 15.87 8.02 -5.65
N ALA A 322 15.99 6.72 -5.90
CA ALA A 322 16.31 6.21 -7.23
C ALA A 322 15.53 4.95 -7.59
N ILE A 323 15.28 4.77 -8.89
CA ILE A 323 14.62 3.60 -9.46
C ILE A 323 15.57 2.95 -10.46
N VAL A 324 15.84 1.66 -10.28
CA VAL A 324 16.63 0.85 -11.21
C VAL A 324 15.70 -0.15 -11.88
N LEU A 325 15.49 0.03 -13.19
CA LEU A 325 14.67 -0.88 -13.98
C LEU A 325 15.57 -1.94 -14.62
N VAL A 326 15.26 -3.22 -14.39
CA VAL A 326 15.96 -4.37 -14.96
C VAL A 326 14.99 -5.21 -15.79
N PRO A 327 15.46 -5.95 -16.81
CA PRO A 327 14.65 -6.97 -17.45
C PRO A 327 14.13 -7.99 -16.43
N GLU A 328 12.92 -8.52 -16.62
CA GLU A 328 12.29 -9.47 -15.70
C GLU A 328 13.20 -10.65 -15.31
N ILE A 329 13.89 -11.23 -16.31
CA ILE A 329 14.81 -12.36 -16.13
C ILE A 329 16.13 -12.00 -15.43
N ALA A 330 16.41 -10.71 -15.23
CA ALA A 330 17.69 -10.22 -14.69
C ALA A 330 17.64 -9.92 -13.18
N LEU A 331 16.48 -10.09 -12.53
CA LEU A 331 16.32 -9.95 -11.09
C LEU A 331 16.86 -11.19 -10.34
N THR A 332 18.14 -11.49 -10.57
CA THR A 332 18.85 -12.57 -9.88
C THR A 332 19.36 -12.09 -8.51
N PRO A 333 19.53 -13.00 -7.52
CA PRO A 333 20.13 -12.63 -6.23
C PRO A 333 21.49 -11.93 -6.34
N GLN A 334 22.25 -12.18 -7.41
CA GLN A 334 23.53 -11.52 -7.67
C GLN A 334 23.39 -10.07 -8.13
N THR A 335 22.36 -9.75 -8.91
CA THR A 335 22.06 -8.36 -9.29
C THR A 335 21.59 -7.61 -8.06
N VAL A 336 20.68 -8.19 -7.28
CA VAL A 336 20.13 -7.54 -6.09
C VAL A 336 21.19 -7.35 -5.00
N SER A 337 22.07 -8.33 -4.75
CA SER A 337 23.12 -8.17 -3.73
C SER A 337 24.19 -7.13 -4.08
N ARG A 338 24.20 -6.61 -5.32
CA ARG A 338 25.12 -5.56 -5.76
C ARG A 338 24.55 -4.14 -5.61
N PHE A 339 23.22 -3.98 -5.58
CA PHE A 339 22.54 -2.68 -5.47
C PHE A 339 22.04 -2.47 -4.04
#